data_AF-A0A6V8NQN4-F1
#
_entry.id   AF-A0A6V8NQN4-F1
#
_cell.length_a   1.000
_cell.length_b   1.000
_cell.length_c   1.000
_cell.angle_alpha   90.00
_cell.angle_beta   90.00
_cell.angle_gamma   90.00
#
_symmetry.space_group_name_H-M   'P 1'
#
loop_
_entity.id
_entity.type
_entity.pdbx_description
1 polymer ?
#
loop_
_entity_poly.entity_id
_entity_poly.type
_entity_poly.pdbx_seq_one_letter_code
_entity_poly.pdbx_strand_id
1 'polypeptide(L)'
;CAVKIPGLGHRLWLVYTQGGGEEFILLTNLPVRKFSAALRVLRLYGWRWGVEELFRDMNEELGFQKIMVRTLRSINKLLEIALLVYIFAFSLLKKMGPLLAMLLELGGKLGLKGKSEDTIGRTLKGLSLLFIQCARSP
;
A
#
# COMPACT_ATOMS: atom_id res chain seq x y z
N CYS A 1 -11.17 10.82 -24.18
CA CYS A 1 -10.81 10.97 -25.62
C CYS A 1 -9.85 9.84 -26.00
N ALA A 2 -9.96 9.25 -27.19
CA ALA A 2 -8.99 8.25 -27.67
C ALA A 2 -7.77 8.97 -28.26
N VAL A 3 -6.58 8.61 -27.82
CA VAL A 3 -5.31 9.20 -28.23
C VAL A 3 -4.52 8.17 -29.03
N LYS A 4 -3.95 8.58 -30.16
CA LYS A 4 -3.04 7.78 -30.96
C LYS A 4 -1.64 8.36 -30.84
N ILE A 5 -0.69 7.58 -30.34
CA ILE A 5 0.71 7.99 -30.21
C ILE A 5 1.50 7.34 -31.36
N PRO A 6 2.31 8.11 -32.12
CA PRO A 6 3.18 7.55 -33.14
C PRO A 6 4.09 6.45 -32.58
N GLY A 7 4.22 5.33 -33.30
CA GLY A 7 5.02 4.17 -32.84
C GLY A 7 4.30 3.21 -31.89
N LEU A 8 3.14 3.57 -31.33
CA LEU A 8 2.32 2.65 -30.55
C LEU A 8 1.30 1.94 -31.44
N GLY A 9 1.38 0.60 -31.48
CA GLY A 9 0.48 -0.26 -32.28
C GLY A 9 -0.96 -0.36 -31.77
N HIS A 10 -1.30 0.32 -30.67
CA HIS A 10 -2.64 0.30 -30.07
C HIS A 10 -3.07 1.70 -29.63
N ARG A 11 -4.39 1.90 -29.51
CA ARG A 11 -4.99 3.18 -29.08
C ARG A 11 -4.95 3.30 -27.57
N LEU A 12 -4.74 4.51 -27.08
CA LEU A 12 -4.83 4.87 -25.67
C LEU A 12 -6.04 5.77 -25.43
N TRP A 13 -6.35 5.99 -24.16
CA TRP A 13 -7.44 6.84 -23.71
C TRP A 13 -6.93 7.80 -22.67
N LEU A 14 -7.35 9.06 -22.77
CA LEU A 14 -7.05 10.10 -21.80
C LEU A 14 -8.26 10.33 -20.89
N VAL A 15 -8.00 10.31 -19.59
CA VAL A 15 -8.93 10.68 -18.52
C VAL A 15 -8.38 11.92 -17.83
N TYR A 16 -9.16 12.98 -17.86
CA TYR A 16 -8.88 14.20 -17.10
C TYR A 16 -9.85 14.27 -15.92
N THR A 17 -9.34 14.67 -14.76
CA THR A 17 -10.16 14.97 -13.57
C THR A 17 -9.69 16.27 -12.93
N GLN A 18 -10.66 17.04 -12.46
CA GLN A 18 -10.47 18.26 -11.70
C GLN A 18 -11.32 18.15 -10.44
N GLY A 19 -10.68 18.09 -9.28
CA GLY A 19 -11.36 17.97 -7.98
C GLY A 19 -10.52 17.30 -6.91
N GLY A 20 -10.70 17.70 -5.65
CA GLY A 20 -9.96 17.13 -4.51
C GLY A 20 -8.59 17.77 -4.22
N GLY A 21 -8.31 18.96 -4.80
CA GLY A 21 -7.09 19.73 -4.55
C GLY A 21 -5.99 19.55 -5.61
N GLU A 22 -6.06 18.49 -6.43
CA GLU A 22 -5.11 18.24 -7.52
C GLU A 22 -5.82 17.87 -8.83
N GLU A 23 -5.19 18.21 -9.95
CA GLU A 23 -5.65 17.87 -11.30
C GLU A 23 -4.85 16.67 -11.82
N PHE A 24 -5.54 15.66 -12.37
CA PHE A 24 -4.87 14.49 -12.94
C PHE A 24 -5.20 14.34 -14.43
N ILE A 25 -4.15 14.11 -15.22
CA ILE A 25 -4.24 13.66 -16.61
C ILE A 25 -3.69 12.24 -16.66
N LEU A 26 -4.58 11.26 -16.80
CA LEU A 26 -4.24 9.84 -16.83
C LEU A 26 -4.33 9.31 -18.25
N LEU A 27 -3.25 8.66 -18.70
CA LEU A 27 -3.21 7.91 -19.95
C LEU A 27 -3.38 6.42 -19.66
N THR A 28 -4.29 5.76 -20.35
CA THR A 28 -4.60 4.34 -20.11
C THR A 28 -4.87 3.58 -21.39
N ASN A 29 -4.51 2.29 -21.42
CA ASN A 29 -4.92 1.36 -22.46
C ASN A 29 -6.35 0.80 -22.22
N LEU A 30 -6.95 1.07 -21.06
CA LEU A 30 -8.33 0.66 -20.75
C LEU A 30 -9.32 1.52 -21.56
N PRO A 31 -10.29 0.91 -22.27
CA PRO A 31 -11.26 1.68 -23.04
C PRO A 31 -12.15 2.58 -22.18
N VAL A 32 -12.14 3.89 -22.44
CA VAL A 32 -12.95 4.88 -21.74
C VAL A 32 -14.04 5.45 -22.65
N ARG A 33 -15.15 4.71 -22.76
CA ARG A 33 -16.29 5.10 -23.62
C ARG A 33 -17.43 5.81 -22.87
N LYS A 34 -17.45 5.72 -21.54
CA LYS A 34 -18.51 6.25 -20.67
C LYS A 34 -17.94 6.70 -19.33
N PHE A 35 -18.66 7.56 -18.63
CA PHE A 35 -18.23 8.12 -17.35
C PHE A 35 -17.85 7.05 -16.30
N SER A 36 -18.60 5.96 -16.21
CA SER A 36 -18.28 4.86 -15.30
C SER A 36 -16.94 4.17 -15.60
N ALA A 37 -16.49 4.15 -16.86
CA ALA A 37 -15.17 3.66 -17.22
C ALA A 37 -14.06 4.64 -16.77
N ALA A 38 -14.30 5.95 -16.87
CA ALA A 38 -13.37 6.96 -16.36
C ALA A 38 -13.23 6.87 -14.83
N LEU A 39 -14.34 6.72 -14.10
CA LEU A 39 -14.32 6.50 -12.65
C LEU A 39 -13.54 5.24 -12.26
N ARG A 40 -13.65 4.16 -13.04
CA ARG A 40 -12.87 2.94 -12.80
C ARG A 40 -11.37 3.19 -12.94
N VAL A 41 -10.94 3.91 -13.98
CA VAL A 41 -9.53 4.29 -14.19
C VAL A 41 -9.02 5.13 -13.03
N LEU A 42 -9.79 6.13 -12.59
CA LEU A 42 -9.45 6.96 -11.44
C LEU A 42 -9.30 6.14 -10.16
N ARG A 43 -10.25 5.23 -9.89
CA ARG A 43 -10.15 4.32 -8.74
C ARG A 43 -8.89 3.48 -8.83
N LEU A 44 -8.60 2.84 -9.96
CA LEU A 44 -7.40 2.04 -10.15
C LEU A 44 -6.12 2.85 -9.94
N TYR A 45 -6.06 4.08 -10.45
CA TYR A 45 -4.94 4.98 -10.20
C TYR A 45 -4.79 5.32 -8.71
N GLY A 46 -5.90 5.44 -7.97
CA GLY A 46 -5.88 5.63 -6.51
C GLY A 46 -5.14 4.51 -5.75
N TRP A 47 -5.14 3.27 -6.26
CA TRP A 47 -4.36 2.17 -5.64
C TRP A 47 -2.85 2.40 -5.72
N ARG A 48 -2.37 3.31 -6.58
CA ARG A 48 -0.96 3.71 -6.66
C ARG A 48 -0.42 4.19 -5.32
N TRP A 49 -1.25 4.90 -4.53
CA TRP A 49 -0.86 5.38 -3.20
C TRP A 49 -0.50 4.23 -2.24
N GLY A 50 -1.10 3.05 -2.43
CA GLY A 50 -0.77 1.87 -1.63
C GLY A 50 0.70 1.44 -1.75
N VAL A 51 1.38 1.76 -2.86
CA VAL A 51 2.81 1.50 -3.02
C VAL A 51 3.65 2.44 -2.15
N GLU A 52 3.28 3.71 -2.04
CA GLU A 52 3.96 4.67 -1.18
C GLU A 52 3.75 4.32 0.30
N GLU A 53 2.53 3.91 0.65
CA GLU A 53 2.20 3.42 1.99
C GLU A 53 3.00 2.16 2.35
N LEU A 54 3.13 1.20 1.44
CA LEU A 54 4.00 0.04 1.61
C LEU A 54 5.44 0.44 1.94
N PHE A 55 6.04 1.35 1.16
CA PHE A 55 7.42 1.78 1.39
C PHE A 55 7.57 2.55 2.71
N ARG A 56 6.60 3.41 3.05
CA ARG A 56 6.58 4.10 4.34
C ARG A 56 6.56 3.10 5.48
N ASP A 57 5.61 2.16 5.48
CA ASP A 57 5.44 1.17 6.52
C ASP A 57 6.68 0.26 6.64
N MET A 58 7.30 -0.14 5.51
CA MET A 58 8.56 -0.89 5.52
C MET A 58 9.70 -0.11 6.19
N ASN A 59 9.79 1.20 5.93
CA ASN A 59 10.84 2.02 6.52
C ASN A 59 10.59 2.28 8.01
N GLU A 60 9.37 2.64 8.38
CA GLU A 60 9.00 3.05 9.73
C GLU A 60 8.88 1.85 10.68
N GLU A 61 8.20 0.78 10.27
CA GLU A 61 7.85 -0.34 11.15
C GLU A 61 8.83 -1.52 11.07
N LEU A 62 9.44 -1.74 9.90
CA LEU A 62 10.44 -2.81 9.71
C LEU A 62 11.89 -2.29 9.72
N GLY A 63 12.09 -0.97 9.80
CA GLY A 63 13.42 -0.36 9.86
C GLY A 63 14.25 -0.61 8.60
N PHE A 64 13.61 -0.79 7.44
CA PHE A 64 14.26 -1.24 6.21
C PHE A 64 15.48 -0.41 5.81
N GLN A 65 15.41 0.92 5.94
CA GLN A 65 16.53 1.84 5.65
C GLN A 65 17.72 1.72 6.62
N LYS A 66 17.54 1.08 7.79
CA LYS A 66 18.62 0.88 8.77
C LYS A 66 19.48 -0.33 8.43
N ILE A 67 19.00 -1.20 7.54
CA ILE A 67 19.69 -2.44 7.17
C ILE A 67 20.59 -2.15 5.97
N MET A 68 21.90 -2.11 6.22
CA MET A 68 22.90 -1.89 5.17
C MET A 68 23.39 -3.23 4.62
N VAL A 69 23.14 -3.48 3.33
CA VAL A 69 23.64 -4.63 2.59
C VAL A 69 24.48 -4.18 1.39
N ARG A 70 25.47 -4.98 0.99
CA ARG A 70 26.49 -4.56 0.00
C ARG A 70 26.20 -4.94 -1.44
N THR A 71 25.19 -5.76 -1.71
CA THR A 71 24.92 -6.27 -3.07
C THR A 71 23.46 -6.10 -3.44
N LEU A 72 23.18 -5.86 -4.72
CA LEU A 72 21.81 -5.79 -5.24
C LEU A 72 21.03 -7.08 -4.97
N ARG A 73 21.70 -8.24 -5.05
CA ARG A 73 21.08 -9.54 -4.70
C ARG A 73 20.61 -9.57 -3.25
N SER A 74 21.41 -9.02 -2.32
CA SER A 74 21.03 -8.92 -0.91
C SER A 74 19.90 -7.91 -0.69
N ILE A 75 19.91 -6.78 -1.41
CA ILE A 75 18.83 -5.79 -1.37
C ILE A 75 17.51 -6.43 -1.82
N ASN A 76 17.54 -7.16 -2.95
CA ASN A 76 16.36 -7.84 -3.49
C ASN A 76 15.81 -8.88 -2.52
N LYS A 77 16.69 -9.69 -1.90
CA LYS A 77 16.27 -10.67 -0.88
C LYS A 77 15.63 -10.01 0.34
N LEU A 78 16.20 -8.89 0.80
CA LEU A 78 15.64 -8.15 1.93
C LEU A 78 14.25 -7.61 1.57
N LEU A 79 14.10 -7.06 0.37
CA LEU A 79 12.81 -6.58 -0.15
C LEU A 79 11.79 -7.73 -0.27
N GLU A 80 12.19 -8.89 -0.78
CA GLU A 80 11.33 -10.08 -0.86
C GLU A 80 10.81 -10.50 0.52
N ILE A 81 11.68 -10.53 1.53
CA ILE A 81 11.28 -10.85 2.91
C ILE A 81 10.31 -9.79 3.45
N ALA A 82 10.60 -8.51 3.26
CA ALA A 82 9.71 -7.43 3.70
C ALA A 82 8.34 -7.51 3.02
N LEU A 83 8.28 -7.85 1.73
CA LEU A 83 7.03 -8.06 1.00
C LEU A 83 6.24 -9.24 1.56
N LEU A 84 6.89 -10.35 1.91
CA LEU A 84 6.22 -11.50 2.55
C LEU A 84 5.60 -11.12 3.89
N VAL A 85 6.33 -10.37 4.73
CA VAL A 85 5.83 -9.86 6.01
C VAL A 85 4.64 -8.93 5.81
N TYR A 86 4.70 -8.05 4.81
CA TYR A 86 3.61 -7.13 4.50
C TYR A 86 2.35 -7.87 4.00
N ILE A 87 2.51 -8.86 3.12
CA ILE A 87 1.40 -9.71 2.64
C ILE A 87 0.78 -10.47 3.80
N PHE A 88 1.60 -10.98 4.73
CA PHE A 88 1.10 -11.63 5.93
C PHE A 88 0.27 -10.68 6.79
N ALA A 89 0.77 -9.47 7.09
CA ALA A 89 0.00 -8.47 7.84
C ALA A 89 -1.29 -8.06 7.13
N PHE A 90 -1.26 -7.88 5.81
CA PHE A 90 -2.45 -7.63 5.00
C PHE A 90 -3.48 -8.78 5.10
N SER A 91 -3.01 -10.03 5.12
CA SER A 91 -3.89 -11.20 5.28
C SER A 91 -4.56 -11.24 6.65
N LEU A 92 -3.87 -10.79 7.71
CA LEU A 92 -4.43 -10.68 9.06
C LEU A 92 -5.50 -9.60 9.12
N LEU A 93 -5.24 -8.44 8.51
CA LEU A 93 -6.18 -7.33 8.43
C LEU A 93 -7.51 -7.77 7.79
N LYS A 94 -7.46 -8.62 6.77
CA LYS A 94 -8.65 -9.17 6.11
C LYS A 94 -9.45 -10.17 6.95
N LYS A 95 -8.80 -10.90 7.86
CA LYS A 95 -9.46 -11.99 8.62
C LYS A 95 -10.34 -11.48 9.76
N MET A 96 -10.37 -10.17 10.05
CA MET A 96 -11.23 -9.48 11.02
C MET A 96 -11.56 -10.34 12.26
N GLY A 97 -10.63 -10.38 13.23
CA GLY A 97 -10.79 -11.20 14.44
C GLY A 97 -10.24 -10.54 15.71
N PRO A 98 -10.43 -11.16 16.88
CA PRO A 98 -9.99 -10.61 18.16
C PRO A 98 -8.48 -10.40 18.22
N LEU A 99 -7.70 -11.27 17.58
CA LEU A 99 -6.25 -11.10 17.44
C LEU A 99 -5.91 -9.81 16.68
N LEU A 100 -6.60 -9.51 15.59
CA LEU A 100 -6.36 -8.29 14.83
C LEU A 100 -6.67 -7.04 15.65
N ALA A 101 -7.78 -7.06 16.40
CA ALA A 101 -8.14 -5.94 17.30
C ALA A 101 -7.03 -5.69 18.33
N MET A 102 -6.55 -6.74 18.99
CA MET A 102 -5.43 -6.66 19.94
C MET A 102 -4.16 -6.14 19.28
N LEU A 103 -3.81 -6.62 18.09
CA LEU A 103 -2.62 -6.15 17.36
C LEU A 103 -2.74 -4.67 16.99
N LEU A 104 -3.92 -4.20 16.57
CA LEU A 104 -4.15 -2.80 16.24
C LEU A 104 -4.07 -1.91 17.48
N GLU A 105 -4.61 -2.35 18.62
CA GLU A 105 -4.49 -1.66 19.91
C GLU A 105 -3.02 -1.56 20.34
N LEU A 106 -2.27 -2.68 20.32
CA LEU A 106 -0.82 -2.68 20.56
C LEU A 106 -0.07 -1.77 19.58
N GLY A 107 -0.52 -1.72 18.32
CA GLY A 107 -0.03 -0.83 17.28
C GLY A 107 -0.39 0.64 17.47
N GLY A 108 -1.15 0.99 18.51
CA GLY A 108 -1.50 2.37 18.85
C GLY A 108 -2.78 2.89 18.17
N LYS A 109 -3.77 2.01 17.93
CA LYS A 109 -5.14 2.44 17.56
C LYS A 109 -5.78 3.18 18.73
N LEU A 110 -6.30 4.38 18.49
CA LEU A 110 -6.86 5.28 19.52
C LEU A 110 -8.40 5.34 19.54
N GLY A 111 -9.06 4.79 18.52
CA GLY A 111 -10.52 4.81 18.39
C GLY A 111 -11.07 6.17 17.94
N LEU A 112 -10.27 6.99 17.26
CA LEU A 112 -10.69 8.33 16.86
C LEU A 112 -11.77 8.27 15.77
N LYS A 113 -12.92 8.91 16.02
CA LYS A 113 -14.02 8.99 15.06
C LYS A 113 -13.56 9.68 13.77
N GLY A 114 -13.81 9.03 12.63
CA GLY A 114 -13.58 9.60 11.29
C GLY A 114 -12.20 9.32 10.67
N LYS A 115 -11.29 8.62 11.36
CA LYS A 115 -10.03 8.13 10.75
C LYS A 115 -10.06 6.61 10.61
N SER A 116 -9.66 6.12 9.45
CA SER A 116 -9.35 4.69 9.27
C SER A 116 -8.04 4.41 10.01
N GLU A 117 -8.13 3.75 11.16
CA GLU A 117 -6.96 3.35 11.94
C GLU A 117 -6.54 1.91 11.70
N ASP A 118 -7.37 1.13 11.01
CA ASP A 118 -7.14 -0.28 10.69
C ASP A 118 -6.17 -0.38 9.50
N THR A 119 -4.92 0.01 9.74
CA THR A 119 -3.87 0.06 8.72
C THR A 119 -2.90 -1.11 8.83
N ILE A 120 -2.24 -1.42 7.71
CA ILE A 120 -1.22 -2.48 7.66
C ILE A 120 -0.02 -2.09 8.55
N GLY A 121 0.46 -0.85 8.46
CA GLY A 121 1.49 -0.32 9.35
C GLY A 121 1.21 -0.53 10.84
N ARG A 122 -0.01 -0.23 11.34
CA ARG A 122 -0.34 -0.50 12.75
C ARG A 122 -0.37 -1.99 13.09
N THR A 123 -0.82 -2.82 12.16
CA THR A 123 -0.78 -4.28 12.34
C THR A 123 0.67 -4.78 12.42
N LEU A 124 1.56 -4.28 11.56
CA LEU A 124 3.00 -4.57 11.59
C LEU A 124 3.65 -4.12 12.90
N LYS A 125 3.32 -2.91 13.35
CA LYS A 125 3.79 -2.37 14.63
C LYS A 125 3.37 -3.24 15.81
N GLY A 126 2.10 -3.61 15.87
CA GLY A 126 1.56 -4.50 16.90
C GLY A 126 2.25 -5.87 16.90
N LEU A 127 2.48 -6.46 15.72
CA LEU A 127 3.22 -7.71 15.59
C LEU A 127 4.66 -7.58 16.07
N SER A 128 5.36 -6.51 15.67
CA SER A 128 6.73 -6.23 16.08
C SER A 128 6.85 -6.14 17.61
N LEU A 129 5.94 -5.38 18.25
CA LEU A 129 5.90 -5.25 19.71
C LEU A 129 5.57 -6.58 20.41
N LEU A 130 4.63 -7.36 19.87
CA LEU A 130 4.30 -8.69 20.40
C LEU A 130 5.52 -9.61 20.38
N PHE A 131 6.24 -9.68 19.26
CA PHE A 131 7.44 -10.53 19.14
C PHE A 131 8.56 -10.08 20.08
N ILE A 132 8.79 -8.76 20.20
CA ILE A 132 9.76 -8.22 21.15
C ILE A 132 9.40 -8.62 22.58
N GLN A 133 8.11 -8.58 22.93
CA GLN A 133 7.65 -8.97 24.26
C GLN A 133 7.85 -10.46 24.51
N CYS A 134 7.45 -11.32 23.56
CA CYS A 134 7.67 -12.76 23.66
C CYS A 134 9.15 -13.13 23.76
N ALA A 135 10.03 -12.43 23.04
CA ALA A 135 11.47 -12.66 23.10
C ALA A 135 12.11 -12.24 24.44
N ARG A 136 11.41 -11.40 25.23
CA ARG A 136 11.83 -10.95 26.56
C ARG A 136 11.22 -11.77 27.69
N SER A 137 10.21 -12.59 27.41
CA SER A 137 9.63 -13.51 28.39
C SER A 137 10.59 -14.69 28.59
N PRO A 138 11.00 -14.99 29.84
CA PRO A 138 11.94 -16.07 30.15
C PRO A 138 11.38 -17.46 29.88
#